data_AF-A0A1G3HRW9-F1
#
_entry.id   AF-A0A1G3HRW9-F1
#
_cell.length_a   1.000
_cell.length_b   1.000
_cell.length_c   1.000
_cell.angle_alpha   90.00
_cell.angle_beta   90.00
_cell.angle_gamma   90.00
#
_symmetry.space_group_name_H-M   'P 1'
#
loop_
_entity.id
_entity.type
_entity.pdbx_description
1 polymer ?
#
loop_
_entity_poly.entity_id
_entity_poly.type
_entity_poly.pdbx_seq_one_letter_code
_entity_poly.pdbx_strand_id
1 'polypeptide(L)' 'MIQPLNEIIGLPPAASPDELASAADRCCQTLFDRASVGDAKARRQLVELHVAYLVWAYSSRESRRSGARGY' A
#
# COMPACT_ATOMS: atom_id res chain seq x y z
N MET A 1 -1.44 7.35 13.40
CA MET A 1 -2.51 6.95 12.45
C MET A 1 -1.81 6.51 11.19
N ILE A 2 -2.08 5.30 10.67
CA ILE A 2 -1.47 4.81 9.43
C ILE A 2 -2.25 5.43 8.27
N GLN A 3 -1.55 6.07 7.32
CA GLN A 3 -2.21 6.62 6.14
C GLN A 3 -2.69 5.50 5.22
N PRO A 4 -3.84 5.65 4.56
CA PRO A 4 -4.35 4.64 3.64
C PRO A 4 -3.44 4.54 2.41
N LEU A 5 -3.31 3.32 1.87
CA LEU A 5 -2.36 3.00 0.80
C LEU A 5 -2.52 3.93 -0.42
N ASN A 6 -3.76 4.23 -0.79
CA ASN A 6 -4.09 5.06 -1.96
C ASN A 6 -3.59 6.51 -1.80
N GLU A 7 -3.59 7.07 -0.58
CA GLU A 7 -3.01 8.40 -0.33
C GLU A 7 -1.49 8.39 -0.47
N ILE A 8 -0.83 7.33 -0.01
CA ILE A 8 0.64 7.20 -0.09
C ILE A 8 1.12 7.08 -1.55
N ILE A 9 0.39 6.33 -2.37
CA ILE A 9 0.73 6.12 -3.79
C ILE A 9 0.09 7.15 -4.73
N GLY A 10 -0.73 8.07 -4.21
CA GLY A 10 -1.38 9.14 -4.98
C GLY A 10 -2.52 8.68 -5.90
N LEU A 11 -3.18 7.57 -5.58
CA LEU A 11 -4.32 7.05 -6.35
C LEU A 11 -5.66 7.35 -5.68
N PRO A 12 -6.75 7.47 -6.47
CA PRO A 12 -8.08 7.58 -5.91
C PRO A 12 -8.46 6.28 -5.16
N PRO A 13 -9.31 6.35 -4.13
CA PRO A 13 -9.75 5.18 -3.37
C PRO A 13 -10.60 4.20 -4.21
N ALA A 14 -11.09 4.63 -5.37
CA ALA A 14 -11.83 3.80 -6.32
C ALA A 14 -10.94 2.98 -7.27
N ALA A 15 -9.61 3.10 -7.18
CA ALA A 15 -8.69 2.35 -8.02
C ALA A 15 -8.85 0.83 -7.80
N SER A 16 -8.69 0.07 -8.89
CA SER A 16 -8.79 -1.39 -8.82
C SER A 16 -7.65 -1.99 -8.00
N PRO A 17 -7.82 -3.20 -7.44
CA PRO A 17 -6.76 -3.86 -6.67
C PRO A 17 -5.44 -4.04 -7.44
N ASP A 18 -5.52 -4.36 -8.73
CA ASP A 18 -4.35 -4.50 -9.61
C ASP A 18 -3.62 -3.16 -9.83
N GLU A 19 -4.38 -2.07 -10.00
CA GLU A 19 -3.80 -0.72 -10.11
C GLU A 19 -3.11 -0.30 -8.80
N LEU A 20 -3.76 -0.54 -7.66
CA LEU A 20 -3.18 -0.27 -6.34
C LEU A 20 -1.89 -1.06 -6.11
N ALA A 21 -1.88 -2.36 -6.44
CA ALA A 21 -0.70 -3.21 -6.30
C ALA A 21 0.45 -2.73 -7.22
N SER A 22 0.14 -2.44 -8.48
CA SER A 22 1.13 -1.99 -9.47
C SER A 22 1.69 -0.61 -9.15
N ALA A 23 0.89 0.29 -8.58
CA ALA A 23 1.36 1.61 -8.14
C ALA A 23 2.16 1.52 -6.83
N ALA A 24 1.78 0.63 -5.91
CA ALA A 24 2.55 0.36 -4.70
C ALA A 24 3.95 -0.20 -5.02
N ASP A 25 4.06 -1.11 -5.99
CA ASP A 25 5.35 -1.67 -6.42
C ASP A 25 6.28 -0.59 -7.00
N ARG A 26 5.77 0.25 -7.91
CA ARG A 26 6.52 1.38 -8.48
C ARG A 26 6.94 2.40 -7.41
N CYS A 27 6.05 2.69 -6.46
CA CYS A 27 6.36 3.58 -5.33
C CYS A 27 7.46 2.98 -4.45
N CYS A 28 7.40 1.67 -4.18
CA CYS A 28 8.40 0.95 -3.41
C CYS A 28 9.78 1.02 -4.07
N GLN A 29 9.89 0.74 -5.38
CA GLN A 29 11.16 0.85 -6.11
C GLN A 29 11.73 2.27 -6.04
N THR A 30 10.91 3.28 -6.29
CA THR A 30 11.35 4.69 -6.26
C THR A 30 11.88 5.09 -4.87
N LEU A 31 11.18 4.68 -3.80
CA LEU A 31 11.61 4.97 -2.44
C LEU A 31 12.84 4.15 -2.04
N PHE A 32 12.97 2.92 -2.54
CA PHE A 32 14.14 2.08 -2.32
C PHE A 32 15.40 2.68 -2.93
N ASP A 33 15.33 3.13 -4.18
CA ASP A 33 16.45 3.80 -4.84
C ASP A 33 16.92 5.02 -4.04
N ARG A 34 15.97 5.86 -3.60
CA ARG A 34 16.28 7.03 -2.75
C ARG A 34 16.83 6.64 -1.37
N ALA A 35 16.27 5.61 -0.74
CA ALA A 35 16.71 5.12 0.56
C ALA A 35 18.13 4.53 0.51
N SER A 36 18.49 3.92 -0.63
CA SER A 36 19.81 3.31 -0.86
C SER A 36 20.93 4.35 -0.93
N VAL A 37 20.65 5.56 -1.43
CA VAL A 37 21.59 6.69 -1.45
C VAL A 37 21.62 7.49 -0.14
N GLY A 38 20.94 7.02 0.90
CA GLY A 38 20.99 7.60 2.25
C GLY A 38 19.85 8.56 2.60
N ASP A 39 18.79 8.65 1.78
CA ASP A 39 17.61 9.46 2.10
C ASP A 39 16.83 8.85 3.28
N ALA A 40 17.02 9.43 4.47
CA ALA A 40 16.35 8.99 5.70
C ALA A 40 14.82 9.16 5.64
N LYS A 41 14.33 10.14 4.87
CA LYS A 41 12.89 10.33 4.67
C LYS A 41 12.33 9.20 3.83
N ALA A 42 13.03 8.82 2.74
CA ALA A 42 12.62 7.70 1.90
C ALA A 42 12.59 6.37 2.67
N ARG A 43 13.56 6.13 3.57
CA ARG A 43 13.54 4.95 4.47
C ARG A 43 12.29 4.88 5.33
N ARG A 44 11.90 6.02 5.92
CA ARG A 44 10.67 6.08 6.73
C ARG A 44 9.43 5.83 5.88
N GLN A 45 9.37 6.44 4.69
CA GLN A 45 8.25 6.26 3.76
C GLN A 45 8.13 4.83 3.24
N LEU A 46 9.24 4.08 3.08
CA LEU A 46 9.19 2.64 2.75
C LEU A 46 8.47 1.83 3.82
N VAL A 47 8.77 2.09 5.10
CA VAL A 47 8.13 1.40 6.22
C VAL A 47 6.63 1.74 6.25
N GLU A 48 6.29 3.01 6.08
CA GLU A 48 4.90 3.47 6.04
C GLU A 48 4.12 2.84 4.87
N LEU A 49 4.71 2.80 3.67
CA LEU A 49 4.15 2.14 2.49
C LEU A 49 3.93 0.65 2.74
N HIS A 50 4.91 -0.05 3.33
CA HIS A 50 4.80 -1.48 3.61
C HIS A 50 3.67 -1.79 4.61
N VAL A 51 3.58 -1.03 5.70
CA VAL A 51 2.50 -1.19 6.69
C VAL A 51 1.14 -0.92 6.06
N ALA A 52 1.00 0.15 5.27
CA ALA A 52 -0.25 0.46 4.58
C ALA A 52 -0.66 -0.63 3.58
N TYR A 53 0.32 -1.19 2.84
CA TYR A 53 0.09 -2.31 1.92
C TYR A 53 -0.43 -3.56 2.64
N LEU A 54 0.17 -3.92 3.78
CA LEU A 54 -0.29 -5.06 4.58
C LEU A 54 -1.71 -4.83 5.10
N VAL A 55 -2.00 -3.66 5.67
CA VAL A 55 -3.33 -3.30 6.18
C VAL A 55 -4.37 -3.43 5.05
N TRP A 56 -4.09 -2.88 3.87
CA TRP A 56 -4.95 -3.01 2.70
C TRP A 56 -5.16 -4.48 2.30
N ALA A 57 -4.07 -5.24 2.12
CA ALA A 57 -4.13 -6.63 1.66
C ALA A 57 -4.91 -7.55 2.61
N TYR A 58 -4.75 -7.37 3.93
CA TYR A 58 -5.49 -8.14 4.93
C TYR A 58 -6.95 -7.69 5.06
N SER A 59 -7.23 -6.40 4.96
CA SER A 59 -8.61 -5.89 4.96
C SER A 59 -9.41 -6.41 3.75
N SER A 60 -8.78 -6.45 2.57
CA SER A 60 -9.38 -7.06 1.36
C SER A 60 -9.58 -8.58 1.46
N ARG A 61 -8.90 -9.26 2.38
CA ARG A 61 -9.07 -10.70 2.61
C ARG A 61 -10.19 -10.99 3.61
N GLU A 62 -10.36 -10.12 4.60
CA GLU A 62 -11.47 -10.18 5.56
C GLU A 62 -12.83 -9.95 4.87
N SER A 63 -12.93 -8.95 3.99
CA SER A 63 -14.16 -8.72 3.20
C SER A 63 -14.56 -9.93 2.34
N ARG A 64 -13.58 -10.69 1.82
CA ARG A 64 -13.84 -11.91 1.05
C ARG A 64 -14.26 -13.10 1.92
N ARG A 65 -13.81 -13.17 3.17
CA ARG A 65 -14.25 -14.21 4.13
C ARG A 65 -15.63 -13.91 4.71
N SER A 66 -15.94 -12.64 4.97
CA SER A 66 -17.24 -12.23 5.51
C SER A 66 -18.36 -12.22 4.46
N GLY A 67 -18.04 -11.93 3.19
CA GLY A 67 -18.99 -12.04 2.08
C GLY A 67 -19.39 -13.48 1.71
N ALA A 68 -18.66 -14.50 2.16
CA ALA A 68 -18.98 -15.91 1.94
C ALA A 68 -19.98 -16.47 2.98
N ARG A 69 -20.51 -15.63 3.88
CA ARG A 69 -21.44 -16.01 4.95
C ARG A 69 -22.83 -15.38 4.83
N GLY A 70 -23.21 -14.96 3.61
CA GLY A 70 -24.58 -14.62 3.26
C GLY A 70 -25.16 -15.72 2.37
N TYR A 71 -25.74 -16.75 3.00
CA TYR A 71 -26.74 -17.62 2.39
C TYR A 71 -28.12 -17.10 2.79
#